data_AF-A0A142X756-F1
#
_entry.id   AF-A0A142X756-F1
#
_cell.length_a   1.000
_cell.length_b   1.000
_cell.length_c   1.000
_cell.angle_alpha   90.00
_cell.angle_beta   90.00
_cell.angle_gamma   90.00
#
_symmetry.space_group_name_H-M   'P 1'
#
loop_
_entity.id
_entity.type
_entity.pdbx_description
1 polymer ?
#
loop_
_entity_poly.entity_id
_entity_poly.type
_entity_poly.pdbx_seq_one_letter_code
_entity_poly.pdbx_strand_id
1 'polypeptide(L)'
;MAEHHQHELHAALRQEIVESQKSQADFLKWKLIAGAAVSSVALGVHLPDGKVADSVRSLLCLVPLICAYVDLISLHIMIRIMTIGIFLRRSGDLYENFTFEVREKAASNPFIFEAVALHGSSMVFSALIFLLGWTGSPNASLATWVANGYMIAGLFGVFVTAFSWLFYNSRIEKVLSTSEQVFKTLGLGPRAASSPQTASPRRETSSELR
;
A
#
# COMPACT_ATOMS: atom_id res chain seq x y z
N MET A 1 3.95 -20.53 33.13
CA MET A 1 3.49 -19.12 33.20
C MET A 1 4.01 -18.30 32.02
N ALA A 2 5.30 -18.38 31.65
CA ALA A 2 5.85 -17.66 30.49
C ALA A 2 5.17 -17.99 29.14
N GLU A 3 4.84 -19.27 28.90
CA GLU A 3 4.18 -19.69 27.64
C GLU A 3 2.79 -19.08 27.47
N HIS A 4 2.01 -18.98 28.56
CA HIS A 4 0.68 -18.36 28.52
C HIS A 4 0.74 -16.90 28.08
N HIS A 5 1.70 -16.15 28.64
CA HIS A 5 1.88 -14.74 28.30
C HIS A 5 2.33 -14.55 26.84
N GLN A 6 3.16 -15.47 26.32
CA GLN A 6 3.55 -15.45 24.91
C GLN A 6 2.36 -15.68 23.98
N HIS A 7 1.46 -16.60 24.32
CA HIS A 7 0.25 -16.82 23.55
C HIS A 7 -0.68 -15.60 23.52
N GLU A 8 -0.88 -14.94 24.66
CA GLU A 8 -1.68 -13.70 24.74
C GLU A 8 -1.07 -12.58 23.90
N LEU A 9 0.25 -12.41 23.97
CA LEU A 9 0.96 -11.42 23.16
C LEU A 9 0.80 -11.69 21.65
N HIS A 10 0.97 -12.94 21.22
CA HIS A 10 0.81 -13.31 19.81
C HIS A 10 -0.61 -13.05 19.31
N ALA A 11 -1.62 -13.35 20.13
CA ALA A 11 -3.01 -13.08 19.81
C ALA A 11 -3.28 -11.56 19.66
N ALA A 12 -2.76 -10.76 20.59
CA ALA A 12 -2.88 -9.30 20.55
C ALA A 12 -2.22 -8.69 19.30
N LEU A 13 -1.01 -9.13 18.94
CA LEU A 13 -0.30 -8.64 17.76
C LEU A 13 -1.00 -9.01 16.45
N ARG A 14 -1.59 -10.22 16.38
CA ARG A 14 -2.40 -10.63 15.22
C ARG A 14 -3.66 -9.78 15.10
N GLN A 15 -4.32 -9.49 16.22
CA GLN A 15 -5.47 -8.60 16.25
C GLN A 15 -5.09 -7.18 15.76
N GLU A 16 -3.93 -6.67 16.18
CA GLU A 16 -3.39 -5.38 15.72
C GLU A 16 -3.14 -5.34 14.21
N ILE A 17 -2.66 -6.44 13.62
CA ILE A 17 -2.53 -6.58 12.16
C ILE A 17 -3.91 -6.49 11.48
N VAL A 18 -4.90 -7.23 11.98
CA VAL A 18 -6.26 -7.25 11.41
C VAL A 18 -6.92 -5.87 11.48
N GLU A 19 -6.79 -5.18 12.61
CA GLU A 19 -7.30 -3.82 12.78
C GLU A 19 -6.60 -2.82 11.85
N SER A 20 -5.28 -2.96 11.69
CA SER A 20 -4.49 -2.15 10.76
C SER A 20 -4.92 -2.36 9.30
N GLN A 21 -5.15 -3.62 8.89
CA GLN A 21 -5.65 -3.96 7.55
C GLN A 21 -7.05 -3.40 7.30
N LYS A 22 -7.93 -3.48 8.30
CA LYS A 22 -9.27 -2.87 8.23
C LYS A 22 -9.17 -1.36 8.03
N SER A 23 -8.33 -0.69 8.81
CA SER A 23 -8.10 0.75 8.68
C SER A 23 -7.55 1.11 7.29
N GLN A 24 -6.65 0.31 6.73
CA GLN A 24 -6.10 0.51 5.39
C GLN A 24 -7.18 0.41 4.31
N ALA A 25 -8.04 -0.61 4.39
CA ALA A 25 -9.17 -0.75 3.47
C ALA A 25 -10.13 0.45 3.55
N ASP A 26 -10.36 0.99 4.75
CA ASP A 26 -11.21 2.16 4.94
C ASP A 26 -10.56 3.44 4.36
N PHE A 27 -9.25 3.62 4.50
CA PHE A 27 -8.54 4.72 3.83
C PHE A 27 -8.65 4.67 2.31
N LEU A 28 -8.53 3.48 1.71
CA LEU A 28 -8.70 3.32 0.26
C LEU A 28 -10.11 3.68 -0.20
N LYS A 29 -11.15 3.31 0.56
CA LYS A 29 -12.53 3.75 0.29
C LYS A 29 -12.65 5.26 0.36
N TRP A 30 -12.09 5.88 1.41
CA TRP A 30 -12.13 7.33 1.59
C TRP A 30 -11.42 8.09 0.48
N LYS A 31 -10.32 7.56 -0.07
CA LYS A 31 -9.64 8.13 -1.25
C LYS A 31 -10.58 8.20 -2.45
N LEU A 32 -11.30 7.12 -2.74
CA LEU A 32 -12.24 7.06 -3.86
C LEU A 32 -13.44 7.99 -3.63
N ILE A 33 -14.02 7.98 -2.43
CA ILE A 33 -15.16 8.84 -2.07
C ILE A 33 -14.76 10.31 -2.15
N ALA A 34 -13.63 10.70 -1.56
CA ALA A 34 -13.14 12.07 -1.56
C ALA A 34 -12.78 12.55 -2.98
N GLY A 35 -12.08 11.71 -3.76
CA GLY A 35 -11.78 12.01 -5.16
C GLY A 35 -13.06 12.20 -5.99
N ALA A 36 -14.03 11.30 -5.85
CA ALA A 36 -15.32 11.39 -6.54
C ALA A 36 -16.12 12.63 -6.11
N ALA A 37 -16.16 12.95 -4.82
CA ALA A 37 -16.86 14.13 -4.30
C ALA A 37 -16.26 15.42 -4.85
N VAL A 38 -14.93 15.58 -4.76
CA VAL A 38 -14.23 16.76 -5.28
C VAL A 38 -14.42 16.88 -6.79
N SER A 39 -14.29 15.78 -7.52
CA SER A 39 -14.46 15.77 -8.98
C SER A 39 -15.90 16.10 -9.37
N SER A 40 -16.90 15.59 -8.64
CA SER A 40 -18.32 15.86 -8.90
C SER A 40 -18.67 17.32 -8.65
N VAL A 41 -18.15 17.93 -7.57
CA VAL A 41 -18.35 19.36 -7.28
C VAL A 41 -17.68 20.21 -8.36
N ALA A 42 -16.44 19.88 -8.73
CA ALA A 42 -15.68 20.65 -9.72
C ALA A 42 -16.27 20.58 -11.14
N LEU A 43 -16.90 19.46 -11.51
CA LEU A 43 -17.48 19.24 -12.84
C LEU A 43 -18.99 19.51 -12.92
N GLY A 44 -19.73 19.39 -11.81
CA GLY A 44 -21.19 19.27 -11.80
C GLY A 44 -21.97 20.51 -11.36
N VAL A 45 -21.34 21.47 -10.66
CA VAL A 45 -22.06 22.67 -10.17
C VAL A 45 -22.19 23.69 -11.31
N HIS A 46 -23.29 23.61 -12.04
CA HIS A 46 -23.68 24.60 -13.04
C HIS A 46 -24.34 25.80 -12.33
N LEU A 47 -23.84 27.01 -12.57
CA LEU A 47 -24.54 28.23 -12.16
C LEU A 47 -25.78 28.45 -13.07
N PRO A 48 -26.75 29.29 -12.65
CA PRO A 48 -27.96 29.57 -13.43
C PRO A 48 -27.72 30.00 -14.88
N ASP A 49 -26.57 30.61 -15.16
CA ASP A 49 -26.14 31.03 -16.51
C ASP A 49 -25.47 29.91 -17.33
N GLY A 50 -25.46 28.67 -16.83
CA GLY A 50 -24.83 27.51 -17.48
C GLY A 50 -23.29 27.53 -17.49
N LYS A 51 -22.66 28.56 -16.91
CA LYS A 51 -21.21 28.67 -16.77
C LYS A 51 -20.78 28.08 -15.43
N VAL A 52 -19.78 27.21 -15.42
CA VAL A 52 -19.11 26.80 -14.18
C VAL A 52 -18.07 27.87 -13.86
N ALA A 53 -18.07 28.42 -12.64
CA ALA A 53 -17.03 29.37 -12.24
C ALA A 53 -15.66 28.69 -12.29
N ASP A 54 -14.67 29.33 -12.94
CA ASP A 54 -13.31 28.77 -13.05
C ASP A 54 -12.68 28.49 -11.68
N SER A 55 -13.09 29.24 -10.64
CA SER A 55 -12.71 29.02 -9.25
C SER A 55 -13.19 27.68 -8.67
N VAL A 56 -14.32 27.14 -9.14
CA VAL A 56 -14.84 25.84 -8.69
C VAL A 56 -14.10 24.70 -9.40
N ARG A 57 -13.70 24.91 -10.65
CA ARG A 57 -12.95 23.89 -11.42
C ARG A 57 -11.56 23.65 -10.86
N SER A 58 -10.92 24.68 -10.30
CA SER A 58 -9.60 24.56 -9.65
C SER A 58 -9.57 23.59 -8.46
N LEU A 59 -10.73 23.21 -7.91
CA LEU A 59 -10.84 22.13 -6.92
C LEU A 59 -10.29 20.80 -7.42
N LEU A 60 -10.26 20.55 -8.74
CA LEU A 60 -9.63 19.35 -9.31
C LEU A 60 -8.13 19.25 -8.97
N CYS A 61 -7.45 20.38 -8.77
CA CYS A 61 -6.06 20.40 -8.31
C CYS A 61 -5.87 19.82 -6.90
N LEU A 62 -6.95 19.67 -6.11
CA LEU A 62 -6.90 19.07 -4.78
C LEU A 62 -6.86 17.54 -4.83
N VAL A 63 -7.31 16.93 -5.92
CA VAL A 63 -7.39 15.45 -6.05
C VAL A 63 -6.02 14.78 -5.87
N PRO A 64 -4.93 15.23 -6.53
CA PRO A 64 -3.60 14.66 -6.30
C PRO A 64 -3.12 14.80 -4.85
N LEU A 65 -3.47 15.89 -4.16
CA LEU A 65 -3.10 16.11 -2.76
C LEU A 65 -3.82 15.15 -1.81
N ILE A 66 -5.13 14.93 -2.03
CA ILE A 66 -5.91 13.94 -1.28
C ILE A 66 -5.32 12.54 -1.48
N CYS A 67 -4.99 12.19 -2.72
CA CYS A 67 -4.37 10.90 -3.04
C CYS A 67 -3.03 10.72 -2.33
N ALA A 68 -2.15 11.74 -2.40
CA ALA A 68 -0.85 11.71 -1.73
C ALA A 68 -0.98 11.54 -0.20
N TYR A 69 -1.94 12.23 0.42
CA TYR A 69 -2.19 12.13 1.86
C TYR A 69 -2.63 10.71 2.26
N VAL A 70 -3.58 10.13 1.55
CA VAL A 70 -4.06 8.76 1.82
C VAL A 70 -2.97 7.73 1.57
N ASP A 71 -2.17 7.90 0.52
CA ASP A 71 -1.05 7.00 0.21
C ASP A 71 0.00 7.02 1.32
N LEU A 72 0.32 8.21 1.88
CA LEU A 72 1.28 8.35 2.97
C LEU A 72 0.81 7.63 4.25
N ILE A 73 -0.48 7.77 4.59
CA ILE A 73 -1.05 7.10 5.76
C ILE A 73 -1.09 5.58 5.55
N SER A 74 -1.53 5.14 4.37
CA SER A 74 -1.56 3.71 4.01
C SER A 74 -0.15 3.10 4.07
N LEU A 75 0.87 3.83 3.60
CA LEU A 75 2.27 3.43 3.68
C LEU A 75 2.74 3.27 5.14
N HIS A 76 2.37 4.20 6.02
CA HIS A 76 2.70 4.10 7.44
C HIS A 76 2.06 2.85 8.10
N ILE A 77 0.79 2.58 7.80
CA ILE A 77 0.08 1.39 8.30
C ILE A 77 0.73 0.11 7.78
N MET A 78 1.08 0.08 6.49
CA MET A 78 1.73 -1.08 5.87
C MET A 78 3.11 -1.37 6.49
N ILE A 79 3.91 -0.34 6.79
CA ILE A 79 5.19 -0.51 7.51
C ILE A 79 4.96 -1.10 8.92
N ARG A 80 3.92 -0.67 9.63
CA ARG A 80 3.57 -1.21 10.95
C ARG A 80 3.20 -2.70 10.85
N ILE A 81 2.30 -3.07 9.94
CA ILE A 81 1.92 -4.47 9.68
C ILE A 81 3.16 -5.32 9.38
N MET A 82 4.04 -4.83 8.50
CA MET A 82 5.29 -5.52 8.15
C MET A 82 6.21 -5.73 9.36
N THR A 83 6.33 -4.72 10.22
CA THR A 83 7.16 -4.78 11.42
C THR A 83 6.65 -5.85 12.40
N ILE A 84 5.34 -5.89 12.63
CA ILE A 84 4.71 -6.91 13.50
C ILE A 84 4.86 -8.31 12.89
N GLY A 85 4.62 -8.46 11.59
CA GLY A 85 4.78 -9.74 10.89
C GLY A 85 6.21 -10.28 10.97
N ILE A 86 7.22 -9.42 10.80
CA ILE A 86 8.64 -9.81 10.95
C ILE A 86 8.92 -10.29 12.38
N PHE A 87 8.41 -9.60 13.40
CA PHE A 87 8.56 -9.99 14.79
C PHE A 87 7.91 -11.35 15.08
N LEU A 88 6.67 -11.56 14.64
CA LEU A 88 5.94 -12.83 14.81
C LEU A 88 6.65 -13.99 14.11
N ARG A 89 7.11 -13.79 12.87
CA ARG A 89 7.89 -14.79 12.11
C ARG A 89 9.12 -15.25 12.90
N ARG A 90 9.89 -14.30 13.42
CA ARG A 90 11.11 -14.56 14.20
C ARG A 90 10.83 -15.21 15.55
N SER A 91 9.63 -14.99 16.10
CA SER A 91 9.13 -15.66 17.30
C SER A 91 8.68 -17.11 17.05
N GLY A 92 8.83 -17.62 15.84
CA GLY A 92 8.49 -18.99 15.47
C GLY A 92 7.02 -19.18 15.08
N ASP A 93 6.30 -18.09 14.76
CA ASP A 93 4.92 -18.19 14.32
C ASP A 93 4.83 -18.91 12.96
N LEU A 94 4.16 -20.08 12.95
CA LEU A 94 4.04 -20.93 11.77
C LEU A 94 3.29 -20.24 10.62
N TYR A 95 2.29 -19.43 10.95
CA TYR A 95 1.50 -18.73 9.94
C TYR A 95 2.36 -17.65 9.27
N GLU A 96 3.08 -16.83 10.04
CA GLU A 96 3.94 -15.79 9.46
C GLU A 96 5.15 -16.36 8.69
N ASN A 97 5.66 -17.54 9.09
CA ASN A 97 6.64 -18.25 8.29
C ASN A 97 6.07 -18.69 6.95
N PHE A 98 4.88 -19.28 6.94
CA PHE A 98 4.19 -19.68 5.71
C PHE A 98 3.89 -18.49 4.80
N THR A 99 3.31 -17.40 5.33
CA THR A 99 2.97 -16.21 4.52
C THR A 99 4.22 -15.54 3.96
N PHE A 100 5.32 -15.49 4.72
CA PHE A 100 6.59 -14.96 4.23
C PHE A 100 7.17 -15.82 3.10
N GLU A 101 7.17 -17.15 3.25
CA GLU A 101 7.63 -18.04 2.19
C GLU A 101 6.81 -17.92 0.92
N VAL A 102 5.48 -17.83 1.05
CA VAL A 102 4.59 -17.56 -0.09
C VAL A 102 4.93 -16.20 -0.72
N ARG A 103 5.18 -15.17 0.08
CA ARG A 103 5.53 -13.83 -0.41
C ARG A 103 6.86 -13.80 -1.15
N GLU A 104 7.84 -14.57 -0.70
CA GLU A 104 9.19 -14.62 -1.27
C GLU A 104 9.27 -15.53 -2.50
N LYS A 105 8.59 -16.69 -2.48
CA LYS A 105 8.72 -17.73 -3.51
C LYS A 105 7.63 -17.67 -4.59
N ALA A 106 6.47 -17.07 -4.34
CA ALA A 106 5.42 -17.00 -5.35
C ALA A 106 5.77 -15.97 -6.43
N ALA A 107 5.88 -16.43 -7.67
CA ALA A 107 6.08 -15.57 -8.85
C ALA A 107 5.00 -14.48 -8.97
N SER A 108 3.77 -14.77 -8.54
CA SER A 108 2.70 -13.79 -8.36
C SER A 108 2.51 -13.52 -6.86
N ASN A 109 3.30 -12.61 -6.30
CA ASN A 109 3.11 -12.19 -4.92
C ASN A 109 1.76 -11.45 -4.82
N PRO A 110 0.73 -12.02 -4.17
CA PRO A 110 -0.62 -11.45 -4.16
C PRO A 110 -0.66 -10.10 -3.42
N PHE A 111 0.33 -9.81 -2.57
CA PHE A 111 0.45 -8.55 -1.85
C PHE A 111 0.92 -7.40 -2.74
N ILE A 112 1.51 -7.67 -3.91
CA ILE A 112 1.87 -6.62 -4.88
C ILE A 112 0.61 -5.94 -5.40
N PHE A 113 -0.51 -6.66 -5.54
CA PHE A 113 -1.76 -6.06 -6.02
C PHE A 113 -2.27 -4.94 -5.13
N GLU A 114 -2.07 -5.04 -3.82
CA GLU A 114 -2.49 -3.99 -2.89
C GLU A 114 -1.66 -2.72 -3.07
N ALA A 115 -0.33 -2.85 -3.13
CA ALA A 115 0.57 -1.72 -3.38
C ALA A 115 0.32 -1.11 -4.77
N VAL A 116 0.08 -1.95 -5.78
CA VAL A 116 -0.25 -1.51 -7.15
C VAL A 116 -1.61 -0.83 -7.19
N ALA A 117 -2.63 -1.32 -6.50
CA ALA A 117 -3.94 -0.67 -6.44
C ALA A 117 -3.85 0.69 -5.75
N LEU A 118 -3.11 0.77 -4.64
CA LEU A 118 -2.90 2.02 -3.89
C LEU A 118 -2.21 3.07 -4.76
N HIS A 119 -1.02 2.78 -5.30
CA HIS A 119 -0.25 3.75 -6.06
C HIS A 119 -0.76 3.93 -7.49
N GLY A 120 -1.24 2.86 -8.12
CA GLY A 120 -1.82 2.89 -9.46
C GLY A 120 -3.04 3.79 -9.54
N SER A 121 -3.93 3.77 -8.53
CA SER A 121 -5.06 4.69 -8.47
C SER A 121 -4.63 6.16 -8.37
N SER A 122 -3.59 6.49 -7.60
CA SER A 122 -3.02 7.85 -7.55
C SER A 122 -2.42 8.29 -8.88
N MET A 123 -1.68 7.40 -9.55
CA MET A 123 -1.11 7.68 -10.87
C MET A 123 -2.22 7.94 -11.89
N VAL A 124 -3.28 7.14 -11.89
CA VAL A 124 -4.43 7.32 -12.80
C VAL A 124 -5.11 8.66 -12.54
N PHE A 125 -5.45 9.00 -11.29
CA PHE A 125 -6.08 10.28 -10.98
C PHE A 125 -5.19 11.46 -11.38
N SER A 126 -3.90 11.42 -11.05
CA SER A 126 -2.95 12.49 -11.38
C SER A 126 -2.75 12.65 -12.89
N ALA A 127 -2.68 11.53 -13.63
CA ALA A 127 -2.58 11.53 -15.08
C ALA A 127 -3.85 12.10 -15.75
N LEU A 128 -5.04 11.76 -15.23
CA LEU A 128 -6.29 12.32 -15.73
C LEU A 128 -6.35 13.85 -15.53
N ILE A 129 -5.95 14.35 -14.36
CA ILE A 129 -5.87 15.80 -14.12
C ILE A 129 -4.88 16.46 -15.09
N PHE A 130 -3.71 15.85 -15.31
CA PHE A 130 -2.74 16.34 -16.28
C PHE A 130 -3.32 16.42 -17.70
N LEU A 131 -3.97 15.34 -18.16
CA LEU A 131 -4.58 15.26 -19.49
C LEU A 131 -5.72 16.27 -19.68
N LEU A 132 -6.49 16.57 -18.63
CA LEU A 132 -7.50 17.64 -18.66
C LEU A 132 -6.85 19.02 -18.86
N GLY A 133 -5.72 19.30 -18.21
CA GLY A 133 -4.95 20.52 -18.45
C GLY A 133 -4.40 20.60 -19.87
N TRP A 134 -3.87 19.48 -20.38
CA TRP A 134 -3.31 19.39 -21.72
C TRP A 134 -4.35 19.62 -22.83
N THR A 135 -5.51 18.98 -22.72
CA THR A 135 -6.58 19.06 -23.74
C THR A 135 -7.39 20.36 -23.64
N GLY A 136 -7.44 20.99 -22.47
CA GLY A 136 -8.19 22.21 -22.19
C GLY A 136 -7.54 23.52 -22.65
N SER A 137 -6.54 23.50 -23.54
CA SER A 137 -5.82 24.69 -23.99
C SER A 137 -6.27 25.21 -25.37
N PRO A 138 -7.33 26.06 -25.46
CA PRO A 138 -7.55 26.89 -26.63
C PRO A 138 -7.44 28.39 -26.32
N ASN A 139 -6.40 29.03 -26.85
CA ASN A 139 -6.28 30.44 -27.29
C ASN A 139 -6.76 31.61 -26.40
N ALA A 140 -7.20 31.43 -25.15
CA ALA A 140 -7.59 32.50 -24.22
C ALA A 140 -6.67 32.56 -22.99
N SER A 141 -6.21 33.77 -22.63
CA SER A 141 -5.19 33.99 -21.58
C SER A 141 -5.63 33.60 -20.16
N LEU A 142 -6.93 33.63 -19.85
CA LEU A 142 -7.47 33.13 -18.56
C LEU A 142 -7.60 31.61 -18.54
N ALA A 143 -7.95 30.98 -19.67
CA ALA A 143 -8.00 29.53 -19.80
C ALA A 143 -6.61 28.89 -19.66
N THR A 144 -5.55 29.59 -20.08
CA THR A 144 -4.17 29.10 -19.97
C THR A 144 -3.69 28.95 -18.52
N TRP A 145 -4.10 29.81 -17.58
CA TRP A 145 -3.67 29.68 -16.17
C TRP A 145 -4.27 28.46 -15.48
N VAL A 146 -5.56 28.21 -15.71
CA VAL A 146 -6.27 27.06 -15.14
C VAL A 146 -5.73 25.75 -15.75
N ALA A 147 -5.52 25.72 -17.07
CA ALA A 147 -4.92 24.58 -17.76
C ALA A 147 -3.50 24.27 -17.25
N ASN A 148 -2.64 25.29 -17.11
CA ASN A 148 -1.31 25.14 -16.52
C ASN A 148 -1.38 24.65 -15.08
N GLY A 149 -2.35 25.14 -14.30
CA GLY A 149 -2.60 24.67 -12.94
C GLY A 149 -2.87 23.16 -12.88
N TYR A 150 -3.71 22.63 -13.75
CA TYR A 150 -3.96 21.19 -13.84
C TYR A 150 -2.73 20.40 -14.27
N MET A 151 -1.97 20.90 -15.25
CA MET A 151 -0.74 20.23 -15.67
C MET A 151 0.28 20.16 -14.53
N ILE A 152 0.49 21.26 -13.81
CA ILE A 152 1.41 21.31 -12.67
C ILE A 152 0.91 20.38 -11.55
N ALA A 153 -0.38 20.43 -11.20
CA ALA A 153 -0.95 19.60 -10.15
C ALA A 153 -0.88 18.10 -10.49
N GLY A 154 -1.18 17.74 -11.74
CA GLY A 154 -1.09 16.35 -12.22
C GLY A 154 0.35 15.84 -12.23
N LEU A 155 1.31 16.62 -12.74
CA LEU A 155 2.73 16.27 -12.70
C LEU A 155 3.24 16.13 -11.26
N PHE A 156 2.85 17.07 -10.39
CA PHE A 156 3.18 17.01 -8.97
C PHE A 156 2.64 15.73 -8.33
N GLY A 157 1.39 15.35 -8.63
CA GLY A 157 0.79 14.10 -8.15
C GLY A 157 1.56 12.85 -8.60
N VAL A 158 1.95 12.77 -9.86
CA VAL A 158 2.78 11.68 -10.39
C VAL A 158 4.13 11.64 -9.70
N PHE A 159 4.79 12.80 -9.56
CA PHE A 159 6.08 12.91 -8.89
C PHE A 159 6.00 12.46 -7.42
N VAL A 160 5.02 12.94 -6.66
CA VAL A 160 4.82 12.54 -5.27
C VAL A 160 4.53 11.05 -5.17
N THR A 161 3.68 10.49 -6.03
CA THR A 161 3.38 9.06 -6.03
C THR A 161 4.63 8.22 -6.30
N ALA A 162 5.45 8.61 -7.28
CA ALA A 162 6.72 7.95 -7.58
C ALA A 162 7.72 8.08 -6.41
N PHE A 163 7.82 9.26 -5.81
CA PHE A 163 8.67 9.49 -4.65
C PHE A 163 8.23 8.64 -3.45
N SER A 164 6.93 8.57 -3.16
CA SER A 164 6.37 7.72 -2.12
C SER A 164 6.66 6.24 -2.36
N TRP A 165 6.59 5.77 -3.61
CA TRP A 165 6.96 4.40 -3.98
C TRP A 165 8.44 4.10 -3.70
N LEU A 166 9.34 5.02 -4.10
CA LEU A 166 10.77 4.87 -3.84
C LEU A 166 11.08 4.88 -2.34
N PHE A 167 10.45 5.79 -1.60
CA PHE A 167 10.60 5.91 -0.16
C PHE A 167 10.10 4.65 0.55
N TYR A 168 8.96 4.09 0.11
CA TYR A 168 8.43 2.83 0.62
C TYR A 168 9.44 1.68 0.50
N ASN A 169 9.97 1.46 -0.70
CA ASN A 169 10.94 0.39 -0.96
C ASN A 169 12.20 0.57 -0.10
N SER A 170 12.72 1.80 -0.04
CA SER A 170 13.88 2.13 0.80
C SER A 170 13.63 1.90 2.29
N ARG A 171 12.40 2.11 2.78
CA ARG A 171 12.05 1.92 4.18
C ARG A 171 11.87 0.45 4.53
N ILE A 172 11.28 -0.36 3.64
CA ILE A 172 11.17 -1.80 3.84
C ILE A 172 12.55 -2.45 3.96
N GLU A 173 13.49 -2.13 3.08
CA GLU A 173 14.85 -2.65 3.14
C GLU A 173 15.54 -2.29 4.47
N LYS A 174 15.35 -1.06 4.95
CA LYS A 174 15.87 -0.61 6.25
C LYS A 174 15.23 -1.35 7.41
N VAL A 175 13.92 -1.58 7.40
CA VAL A 175 13.23 -2.34 8.45
C VAL A 175 13.72 -3.79 8.47
N LEU A 176 13.88 -4.43 7.32
CA LEU A 176 14.39 -5.79 7.20
C LEU A 176 15.82 -5.91 7.75
N SER A 177 16.74 -5.04 7.31
CA SER A 177 18.13 -5.04 7.77
C SER A 177 18.27 -4.68 9.26
N THR A 178 17.51 -3.69 9.74
CA THR A 178 17.49 -3.32 11.18
C THR A 178 16.97 -4.48 12.01
N SER A 179 15.91 -5.15 11.56
CA SER A 179 15.38 -6.31 12.28
C SER A 179 16.44 -7.41 12.41
N GLU A 180 17.20 -7.69 11.35
CA GLU A 180 18.26 -8.68 11.37
C GLU A 180 19.36 -8.35 12.40
N GLN A 181 19.75 -7.07 12.47
CA GLN A 181 20.73 -6.59 13.44
C GLN A 181 20.20 -6.73 14.88
N VAL A 182 18.97 -6.28 15.15
CA VAL A 182 18.36 -6.38 16.48
C VAL A 182 18.28 -7.82 16.95
N PHE A 183 17.87 -8.75 16.09
CA PHE A 183 17.80 -10.18 16.43
C PHE A 183 19.19 -10.78 16.70
N LYS A 184 20.22 -10.39 15.93
CA LYS A 184 21.62 -10.81 16.19
C LYS A 184 22.10 -10.29 17.55
N THR A 185 21.86 -9.02 17.87
CA THR A 185 22.27 -8.39 19.13
C THR A 185 21.59 -9.02 20.35
N LEU A 186 20.32 -9.43 20.22
CA LEU A 186 19.58 -10.08 21.30
C LEU A 186 19.98 -11.55 21.53
N GLY A 187 20.91 -12.10 20.75
CA GLY A 187 21.24 -13.54 20.81
C GLY A 187 20.09 -14.45 20.36
N LEU A 188 19.01 -13.86 19.84
CA LEU A 188 17.88 -14.53 19.19
C LEU A 188 18.25 -14.83 17.73
N GLY A 189 19.45 -15.40 17.54
CA GLY A 189 19.90 -15.87 16.24
C GLY A 189 18.85 -16.80 15.63
N PRO A 190 18.78 -16.92 14.30
CA PRO A 190 17.82 -17.81 13.66
C PRO A 190 17.98 -19.18 14.32
N ARG A 191 17.00 -19.55 15.16
CA ARG A 191 16.88 -20.92 15.67
C ARG A 191 16.91 -21.72 14.41
N ALA A 192 18.04 -22.41 14.15
CA ALA A 192 18.26 -23.15 12.92
C ALA A 192 16.96 -23.89 12.70
N ALA A 193 16.18 -23.45 11.70
CA ALA A 193 14.86 -23.98 11.46
C ALA A 193 15.14 -25.46 11.34
N SER A 194 14.79 -26.22 12.38
CA SER A 194 15.27 -27.59 12.58
C SER A 194 14.89 -28.23 11.27
N SER A 195 15.91 -28.51 10.44
CA SER A 195 15.71 -28.83 9.04
C SER A 195 14.62 -29.87 9.07
N PRO A 196 13.42 -29.60 8.50
CA PRO A 196 12.31 -30.53 8.61
C PRO A 196 12.92 -31.82 8.14
N GLN A 197 13.11 -32.77 9.07
CA GLN A 197 13.75 -34.04 8.77
C GLN A 197 12.95 -34.49 7.57
N THR A 198 13.61 -34.49 6.41
CA THR A 198 13.04 -34.94 5.17
C THR A 198 12.79 -36.39 5.45
N ALA A 199 11.62 -36.66 6.02
CA ALA A 199 11.08 -37.97 6.21
C ALA A 199 10.98 -38.47 4.79
N SER A 200 12.02 -39.20 4.41
CA SER A 200 12.15 -39.84 3.11
C SER A 200 10.79 -40.47 2.85
N PRO A 201 10.11 -40.11 1.74
CA PRO A 201 8.83 -40.71 1.43
C PRO A 201 9.07 -42.21 1.38
N ARG A 202 8.57 -42.91 2.40
CA ARG A 202 8.63 -44.36 2.49
C ARG A 202 7.84 -44.84 1.28
N ARG A 203 8.57 -45.21 0.23
CA ARG A 203 8.04 -45.93 -0.93
C ARG A 203 7.49 -47.24 -0.36
N GLU A 204 6.24 -47.23 0.05
CA GLU A 204 5.45 -48.44 0.14
C GLU A 204 5.19 -48.86 -1.30
N THR A 205 6.09 -49.69 -1.80
CA THR A 205 5.89 -50.54 -2.95
C THR A 205 4.66 -51.39 -2.68
N SER A 206 3.50 -50.91 -3.15
CA SER A 206 2.33 -51.74 -3.37
C SER A 206 2.63 -52.69 -4.52
N SER A 207 3.34 -53.78 -4.20
CA SER A 207 3.44 -54.98 -5.00
C SER A 207 2.80 -56.11 -4.20
N GLU A 208 1.48 -56.16 -4.12
CA GLU A 208 0.77 -57.41 -3.83
C GLU A 208 -0.71 -57.31 -4.18
N LEU A 209 -1.24 -58.42 -4.68
CA LEU A 209 -2.59 -58.70 -5.19
C LEU A 209 -2.77 -58.32 -6.68
N ARG A 210 -2.38 -59.20 -7.63
CA ARG A 210 -3.03 -60.48 -8.04
C ARG A 210 -4.52 -60.33 -8.33
#